data_AF-A0AAJ6YDX8-F1
#
_entry.id   AF-A0AAJ6YDX8-F1
#
_cell.length_a   1.000
_cell.length_b   1.000
_cell.length_c   1.000
_cell.angle_alpha   90.00
_cell.angle_beta   90.00
_cell.angle_gamma   90.00
#
_symmetry.space_group_name_H-M   'P 1'
#
loop_
_entity.id
_entity.type
_entity.pdbx_description
1 polymer ?
#
loop_
_entity_poly.entity_id
_entity_poly.type
_entity_poly.pdbx_seq_one_letter_code
_entity_poly.pdbx_strand_id
1 'polypeptide(L)' 'MKRIQSHKGVVGTIIVNTEGIPIKSTMDNTTTVQYSGLISQLSDKARSVIRDLDPTNDLTFLRIRSKKHEIMDIEQN' A
#
# COMPACT_ATOMS: atom_id res chain seq x y z
N MET A 1 -2.27 -5.13 -13.40
CA MET A 1 -3.02 -3.85 -13.36
C MET A 1 -4.45 -4.01 -13.90
N LYS A 2 -4.68 -4.26 -15.20
CA LYS A 2 -6.05 -4.34 -15.77
C LYS A 2 -7.02 -5.28 -15.03
N ARG A 3 -6.54 -6.47 -14.62
CA ARG A 3 -7.36 -7.43 -13.87
C ARG A 3 -7.80 -6.90 -12.50
N ILE A 4 -6.94 -6.22 -11.75
CA ILE A 4 -7.31 -5.67 -10.43
C ILE A 4 -8.26 -4.49 -10.62
N GLN A 5 -7.94 -3.60 -11.55
CA GLN A 5 -8.77 -2.43 -11.86
C GLN A 5 -10.18 -2.78 -12.34
N SER A 6 -10.36 -3.93 -13.00
CA SER A 6 -11.68 -4.36 -13.46
C SER A 6 -12.58 -4.93 -12.37
N HIS A 7 -12.09 -5.13 -11.13
CA HIS A 7 -12.92 -5.62 -10.04
C HIS A 7 -13.83 -4.51 -9.52
N LYS A 8 -15.11 -4.84 -9.32
CA LYS A 8 -16.11 -3.91 -8.77
C LYS A 8 -15.67 -3.41 -7.39
N GLY A 9 -15.64 -2.09 -7.22
CA GLY A 9 -15.26 -1.44 -5.97
C GLY A 9 -13.80 -0.99 -5.90
N VAL A 10 -12.96 -1.36 -6.87
CA VAL A 10 -11.60 -0.82 -6.97
C VAL A 10 -11.67 0.61 -7.49
N VAL A 11 -11.27 1.57 -6.64
CA VAL A 11 -11.25 3.00 -6.97
C VAL A 11 -9.98 3.39 -7.71
N GLY A 12 -8.84 2.78 -7.36
CA GLY A 12 -7.56 3.05 -7.98
C GLY A 12 -6.51 2.02 -7.62
N THR A 13 -5.39 2.06 -8.32
CA THR A 13 -4.21 1.23 -8.02
C THR A 13 -2.96 2.09 -8.16
N ILE A 14 -2.05 1.96 -7.20
CA ILE A 14 -0.76 2.64 -7.18
C ILE A 14 0.32 1.56 -7.03
N ILE A 15 1.39 1.68 -7.81
CA ILE A 15 2.61 0.89 -7.69
C ILE A 15 3.69 1.86 -7.23
N VAL A 16 4.35 1.53 -6.13
CA VAL A 16 5.34 2.35 -5.45
C VAL A 16 6.65 1.54 -5.37
N ASN A 17 7.80 2.21 -5.43
CA ASN A 17 9.09 1.58 -5.13
C ASN A 17 9.33 1.51 -3.60
N THR A 18 10.46 0.93 -3.19
CA THR A 18 10.86 0.81 -1.78
C THR A 18 11.13 2.15 -1.09
N GLU A 19 11.26 3.24 -1.84
CA GLU A 19 11.50 4.60 -1.32
C GLU A 19 10.19 5.39 -1.15
N GLY A 20 9.04 4.78 -1.46
CA GLY A 20 7.75 5.47 -1.41
C GLY A 20 7.45 6.34 -2.64
N ILE A 21 8.22 6.20 -3.73
CA ILE A 21 8.05 6.94 -4.97
C ILE A 21 7.10 6.19 -5.91
N PRO A 22 6.00 6.81 -6.38
CA PRO A 22 5.06 6.17 -7.28
C PRO A 22 5.67 5.93 -8.67
N ILE A 23 5.66 4.67 -9.10
CA ILE A 23 6.11 4.23 -10.44
C ILE A 23 4.94 4.30 -11.43
N LYS A 24 3.75 3.88 -11.00
CA LYS A 24 2.57 3.82 -11.87
C LYS A 24 1.30 3.94 -11.05
N SER A 25 0.35 4.75 -11.52
CA SER A 25 -0.93 4.96 -10.85
C SER A 25 -2.07 5.07 -11.85
N THR A 26 -3.28 4.78 -11.40
CA THR A 26 -4.53 5.12 -12.13
C THR A 26 -5.24 6.34 -11.56
N MET A 27 -4.67 6.95 -10.52
CA MET A 27 -5.23 8.11 -9.83
C MET A 27 -4.55 9.40 -10.32
N ASP A 28 -5.09 10.54 -9.93
CA ASP A 28 -4.44 11.83 -10.19
C ASP A 28 -3.10 11.93 -9.42
N ASN A 29 -2.21 12.81 -9.90
CA ASN A 29 -0.85 12.90 -9.38
C ASN A 29 -0.82 13.31 -7.90
N THR A 30 -1.65 14.27 -7.49
CA THR A 30 -1.68 14.78 -6.11
C THR A 30 -2.06 13.67 -5.13
N THR A 31 -3.15 12.97 -5.43
CA THR A 31 -3.62 11.83 -4.63
C THR A 31 -2.58 10.72 -4.61
N THR A 32 -1.96 10.43 -5.76
CA THR A 32 -0.94 9.39 -5.90
C THR A 32 0.26 9.64 -4.99
N VAL A 33 0.83 10.85 -5.04
CA VAL A 33 2.00 11.23 -4.22
C VAL A 33 1.65 11.16 -2.73
N GLN A 34 0.49 11.69 -2.35
CA GLN A 34 0.05 11.69 -0.95
C GLN A 34 -0.12 10.26 -0.40
N TYR A 35 -0.82 9.38 -1.11
CA TYR A 35 -1.01 8.00 -0.65
C TYR A 35 0.31 7.23 -0.64
N SER A 36 1.18 7.40 -1.65
CA SER A 36 2.47 6.69 -1.71
C SER A 36 3.33 7.02 -0.49
N GLY A 37 3.46 8.31 -0.15
CA GLY A 37 4.26 8.71 1.00
C GLY A 37 3.67 8.27 2.35
N LEU A 38 2.35 8.36 2.54
CA LEU A 38 1.70 8.01 3.80
C LEU A 38 1.63 6.50 4.03
N ILE A 39 1.31 5.72 3.00
CA ILE A 39 1.17 4.27 3.11
C ILE A 39 2.54 3.61 3.27
N SER A 40 3.57 4.05 2.54
CA SER A 40 4.93 3.49 2.72
C SER A 40 5.45 3.68 4.14
N GLN A 41 5.29 4.89 4.71
CA GLN A 41 5.66 5.14 6.11
C GLN A 41 4.86 4.30 7.12
N LEU A 42 3.60 4.01 6.82
CA LEU A 42 2.77 3.17 7.67
C LEU A 42 3.19 1.70 7.59
N SER A 43 3.48 1.21 6.38
CA SER A 43 3.94 -0.17 6.13
C SER A 43 5.31 -0.42 6.76
N ASP A 44 6.22 0.55 6.72
CA ASP A 44 7.51 0.47 7.41
C ASP A 44 7.34 0.34 8.93
N LYS A 45 6.47 1.16 9.53
CA LYS A 45 6.16 1.06 10.97
C LYS A 45 5.51 -0.26 11.33
N ALA A 46 4.57 -0.74 10.50
CA ALA A 46 3.91 -2.02 10.71
C ALA A 46 4.93 -3.18 10.64
N ARG A 47 5.85 -3.14 9.67
CA ARG A 47 6.95 -4.11 9.55
C ARG A 47 7.84 -4.11 10.78
N SER A 48 8.24 -2.93 11.29
CA SER A 48 9.04 -2.83 12.51
C SER A 48 8.34 -3.48 13.70
N VAL A 49 7.05 -3.20 13.92
CA VAL A 49 6.28 -3.80 15.03
C VAL A 49 6.17 -5.33 14.90
N ILE A 50 6.00 -5.84 13.67
CA ILE A 50 5.97 -7.30 13.43
C ILE A 50 7.32 -7.93 13.76
N ARG A 51 8.43 -7.31 13.33
CA ARG A 51 9.79 -7.82 13.58
C ARG A 51 10.21 -7.71 15.04
N ASP A 52 9.71 -6.71 15.76
CA ASP A 52 9.91 -6.56 17.21
C ASP A 52 9.19 -7.68 17.98
N LEU A 53 8.05 -8.17 17.46
CA LEU A 53 7.30 -9.30 18.05
C LEU A 53 7.92 -10.66 17.70
N ASP A 54 8.27 -10.87 16.44
CA ASP A 54 8.97 -12.05 15.94
C ASP A 54 9.93 -11.64 14.81
N PRO A 55 11.25 -11.67 15.03
CA PRO A 55 12.23 -11.23 14.04
C PRO A 55 12.31 -12.14 12.80
N THR A 56 11.67 -13.31 12.82
CA THR A 56 11.59 -14.23 11.67
C THR A 56 10.37 -13.97 10.79
N ASN A 57 9.43 -13.13 11.25
CA ASN A 57 8.23 -12.77 10.49
C ASN A 57 8.45 -11.49 9.69
N ASP A 58 7.74 -11.38 8.57
CA ASP A 58 7.78 -10.20 7.71
C ASP A 58 6.38 -9.76 7.29
N LEU A 59 6.22 -8.47 7.04
CA LEU A 59 4.96 -7.92 6.54
C LEU A 59 4.79 -8.33 5.08
N THR A 60 3.72 -9.09 4.79
CA THR A 60 3.39 -9.50 3.42
C THR A 60 2.17 -8.75 2.87
N PHE A 61 1.24 -8.38 3.75
CA PHE A 61 -0.01 -7.76 3.38
C PHE A 61 -0.56 -6.88 4.51
N LEU A 62 -1.00 -5.68 4.16
CA LEU A 62 -1.65 -4.74 5.07
C LEU A 62 -3.01 -4.32 4.50
N ARG A 63 -4.08 -4.52 5.29
CA ARG A 63 -5.44 -4.13 4.93
C ARG A 63 -5.98 -3.11 5.93
N ILE A 64 -6.19 -1.89 5.47
CA ILE A 64 -6.68 -0.78 6.28
C ILE A 64 -8.09 -0.43 5.84
N ARG A 65 -9.06 -0.54 6.75
CA ARG A 65 -10.45 -0.22 6.47
C ARG A 65 -10.88 1.04 7.19
N SER A 66 -11.37 2.01 6.44
CA SER A 66 -12.06 3.19 6.95
C SER A 66 -13.57 3.07 6.68
N LYS A 67 -14.35 4.05 7.16
CA LYS A 67 -15.80 4.11 6.87
C LYS A 67 -16.11 4.28 5.38
N LYS A 68 -15.22 4.94 4.62
CA LYS A 68 -15.46 5.31 3.21
C LYS A 68 -14.70 4.42 2.23
N HIS A 69 -13.47 4.05 2.58
CA HIS A 69 -12.55 3.36 1.69
C HIS A 69 -11.79 2.26 2.39
N GLU A 70 -11.27 1.34 1.59
CA GLU A 70 -10.38 0.28 2.01
C GLU A 70 -9.08 0.39 1.21
N ILE A 71 -7.95 0.28 1.89
CA ILE A 71 -6.62 0.27 1.30
C ILE A 71 -6.04 -1.11 1.54
N MET A 72 -5.55 -1.72 0.46
CA MET A 72 -4.87 -3.00 0.47
C MET A 72 -3.47 -2.76 -0.07
N ASP A 73 -2.47 -2.95 0.78
CA ASP A 73 -1.06 -2.83 0.44
C ASP A 73 -0.41 -4.21 0.49
N ILE A 74 0.33 -4.55 -0.56
CA ILE A 74 0.96 -5.86 -0.73
C ILE A 74 2.45 -5.61 -0.82
N GLU A 75 3.19 -6.11 0.16
CA GLU A 75 4.64 -5.99 0.16
C GLU A 75 5.24 -7.13 -0.66
N GLN A 76 6.11 -6.79 -1.61
CA GLN A 76 6.90 -7.78 -2.35
C GLN A 76 8.25 -7.90 -1.64
N ASN A 77 8.49 -9.04 -0.99
CA ASN A 77 9.79 -9.40 -0.42
C ASN A 77 10.82 -9.76 -1.51
#